data_AF-A0A401M9W3-F1
#
_entry.id   AF-A0A401M9W3-F1
#
_cell.length_a   1.000
_cell.length_b   1.000
_cell.length_c   1.000
_cell.angle_alpha   90.00
_cell.angle_beta   90.00
_cell.angle_gamma   90.00
#
_symmetry.space_group_name_H-M   'P 1'
#
loop_
_entity.id
_entity.type
_entity.pdbx_description
1 polymer ?
#
loop_
_entity_poly.entity_id
_entity_poly.type
_entity_poly.pdbx_seq_one_letter_code
_entity_poly.pdbx_strand_id
1 'polypeptide(L)'
;MIQITLGKKKDVDPARAPFGRSQIGWTDGLSDRQLHEIARGTWVMPGERVERERFAAVSGGGIIRQAIEIDRVVDTPHGRRAFEGRILGPAHPVHDHYVGKPAPNGAQQNPITYFNSPLDNRECSCGCGKPINRGDFLPGHDQRAIHERIARVGTVKDFITWFDQTWEQGEQSDAA
;
A
#
# COMPACT_ATOMS: atom_id res chain seq x y z
N MET A 1 1.71 6.39 3.26
CA MET A 1 0.60 5.70 3.95
C MET A 1 -0.74 6.16 3.37
N ILE A 2 -1.70 5.24 3.27
CA ILE A 2 -3.06 5.52 2.77
C ILE A 2 -3.96 5.96 3.93
N GLN A 3 -4.82 6.97 3.72
CA GLN A 3 -5.98 7.25 4.56
C GLN A 3 -7.27 6.92 3.79
N ILE A 4 -8.08 6.04 4.38
CA ILE A 4 -9.43 5.71 3.91
C ILE A 4 -10.43 6.51 4.74
N THR A 5 -11.19 7.40 4.12
CA THR A 5 -12.16 8.26 4.81
C THR A 5 -13.57 7.73 4.61
N LEU A 6 -14.19 7.28 5.69
CA LEU A 6 -15.56 6.81 5.70
C LEU A 6 -16.51 7.96 6.02
N GLY A 7 -17.51 8.15 5.15
CA GLY A 7 -18.62 9.06 5.40
C GLY A 7 -19.56 8.55 6.49
N LYS A 8 -20.69 9.23 6.69
CA LYS A 8 -21.74 8.77 7.62
C LYS A 8 -22.32 7.43 7.16
N LYS A 9 -22.76 6.60 8.11
CA LYS A 9 -23.47 5.35 7.84
C LYS A 9 -24.60 5.57 6.82
N LYS A 10 -24.66 4.66 5.86
CA LYS A 10 -25.78 4.49 4.94
C LYS A 10 -26.03 3.00 4.73
N ASP A 11 -27.26 2.57 4.93
CA ASP A 11 -27.68 1.21 4.61
C ASP A 11 -27.76 1.03 3.09
N VAL A 12 -27.32 -0.14 2.62
CA VAL A 12 -27.28 -0.49 1.19
C VAL A 12 -27.80 -1.91 0.99
N ASP A 13 -28.35 -2.18 -0.18
CA ASP A 13 -28.81 -3.51 -0.57
C ASP A 13 -27.61 -4.46 -0.74
N PRO A 14 -27.48 -5.52 0.08
CA PRO A 14 -26.39 -6.50 -0.03
C PRO A 14 -26.27 -7.15 -1.41
N ALA A 15 -27.38 -7.31 -2.14
CA ALA A 15 -27.37 -7.91 -3.47
C ALA A 15 -26.69 -7.02 -4.52
N ARG A 16 -26.58 -5.72 -4.25
CA ARG A 16 -25.98 -4.72 -5.16
C ARG A 16 -24.68 -4.14 -4.62
N ALA A 17 -24.45 -4.26 -3.31
CA ALA A 17 -23.26 -3.73 -2.67
C ALA A 17 -22.04 -4.61 -2.96
N PRO A 18 -20.89 -4.01 -3.34
CA PRO A 18 -19.65 -4.76 -3.42
C PRO A 18 -19.36 -5.50 -2.11
N PHE A 19 -18.96 -6.77 -2.23
CA PHE A 19 -18.70 -7.69 -1.13
C PHE A 19 -19.91 -8.02 -0.25
N GLY A 20 -21.14 -7.84 -0.75
CA GLY A 20 -22.35 -8.26 -0.02
C GLY A 20 -22.64 -7.45 1.24
N ARG A 21 -22.13 -6.21 1.33
CA ARG A 21 -22.23 -5.39 2.53
C ARG A 21 -23.64 -4.85 2.71
N SER A 22 -24.14 -4.83 3.94
CA SER A 22 -25.42 -4.19 4.30
C SER A 22 -25.30 -2.71 4.63
N GLN A 23 -24.09 -2.20 4.85
CA GLN A 23 -23.83 -0.79 5.12
C GLN A 23 -22.53 -0.31 4.49
N ILE A 24 -22.49 1.00 4.24
CA ILE A 24 -21.29 1.76 3.93
C ILE A 24 -21.15 2.93 4.90
N GLY A 25 -19.94 3.47 5.02
CA GLY A 25 -19.68 4.56 5.95
C GLY A 25 -19.56 4.08 7.41
N TRP A 26 -19.20 5.01 8.28
CA TRP A 26 -18.89 4.74 9.68
C TRP A 26 -20.04 5.15 10.61
N THR A 27 -20.19 4.40 11.69
CA THR A 27 -21.02 4.69 12.86
C THR A 27 -20.32 4.18 14.12
N ASP A 28 -20.73 4.67 15.29
CA ASP A 28 -20.23 4.18 16.57
C ASP A 28 -20.70 2.74 16.85
N GLY A 29 -19.92 2.00 17.64
CA GLY A 29 -20.24 0.63 18.06
C GLY A 29 -19.93 -0.47 17.04
N LEU A 30 -19.30 -0.14 15.90
CA LEU A 30 -18.77 -1.14 14.99
C LEU A 30 -17.61 -1.91 15.63
N SER A 31 -17.61 -3.23 15.47
CA SER A 31 -16.42 -4.05 15.74
C SER A 31 -15.32 -3.77 14.71
N ASP A 32 -14.07 -4.08 15.06
CA ASP A 32 -12.94 -3.94 14.14
C ASP A 32 -13.16 -4.70 12.84
N ARG A 33 -13.73 -5.90 12.91
CA ARG A 33 -14.04 -6.70 11.73
C ARG A 33 -15.08 -6.03 10.82
N GLN A 34 -16.17 -5.51 11.40
CA GLN A 34 -17.20 -4.81 10.62
C GLN A 34 -16.63 -3.54 9.98
N LEU A 35 -15.81 -2.79 10.72
CA LEU A 35 -15.14 -1.62 10.19
C LEU A 35 -14.19 -1.97 9.04
N HIS A 36 -13.44 -3.06 9.17
CA HIS A 36 -12.55 -3.57 8.13
C HIS A 36 -13.33 -3.98 6.86
N GLU A 37 -14.44 -4.70 7.01
CA GLU A 37 -15.31 -5.10 5.90
C GLU A 37 -15.92 -3.87 5.19
N ILE A 38 -16.29 -2.83 5.94
CA ILE A 38 -16.77 -1.55 5.37
C ILE A 38 -15.64 -0.83 4.65
N ALA A 39 -14.44 -0.74 5.26
CA ALA A 39 -13.29 -0.03 4.73
C ALA A 39 -12.70 -0.70 3.48
N ARG A 40 -12.78 -2.03 3.37
CA ARG A 40 -12.35 -2.81 2.20
C ARG A 40 -12.89 -2.18 0.92
N GLY A 41 -14.22 -2.01 0.86
CA GLY A 41 -14.93 -1.19 -0.12
C GLY A 41 -14.51 -1.39 -1.58
N THR A 42 -15.02 -0.57 -2.50
CA THR A 42 -14.42 -0.46 -3.84
C THR A 42 -14.20 1.00 -4.14
N TRP A 43 -12.95 1.34 -4.47
CA TRP A 43 -12.50 2.71 -4.56
C TRP A 43 -11.87 3.00 -5.91
N VAL A 44 -11.93 4.27 -6.30
CA VAL A 44 -11.14 4.75 -7.43
C VAL A 44 -9.74 5.05 -6.90
N MET A 45 -8.77 4.24 -7.34
CA MET A 45 -7.36 4.42 -7.03
C MET A 45 -6.67 4.54 -8.38
N PRO A 46 -6.25 5.72 -8.85
CA PRO A 46 -5.52 5.85 -10.11
C PRO A 46 -4.01 5.64 -9.91
N GLY A 47 -3.36 5.05 -10.92
CA GLY A 47 -1.90 4.85 -10.96
C GLY A 47 -1.38 3.73 -10.05
N GLU A 48 -0.06 3.63 -9.94
CA GLU A 48 0.63 2.53 -9.24
C GLU A 48 1.00 2.86 -7.79
N ARG A 49 0.74 4.09 -7.32
CA ARG A 49 1.18 4.51 -5.99
C ARG A 49 0.63 3.58 -4.91
N VAL A 50 -0.64 3.21 -5.03
CA VAL A 50 -1.33 2.34 -4.08
C VAL A 50 -0.61 1.00 -3.87
N GLU A 51 0.03 0.46 -4.91
CA GLU A 51 0.74 -0.83 -4.85
C GLU A 51 2.03 -0.77 -4.02
N ARG A 52 2.52 0.44 -3.72
CA ARG A 52 3.76 0.66 -2.98
C ARG A 52 3.53 0.96 -1.50
N GLU A 53 2.26 1.14 -1.10
CA GLU A 53 1.88 1.53 0.25
C GLU A 53 1.67 0.27 1.10
N ARG A 54 2.30 0.22 2.28
CA ARG A 54 2.23 -0.97 3.16
C ARG A 54 1.08 -0.92 4.15
N PHE A 55 0.62 0.29 4.46
CA PHE A 55 -0.35 0.52 5.53
C PHE A 55 -1.48 1.45 5.09
N ALA A 56 -2.67 1.18 5.61
CA ALA A 56 -3.82 2.06 5.53
C ALA A 56 -4.34 2.43 6.93
N ALA A 57 -4.74 3.68 7.10
CA ALA A 57 -5.46 4.18 8.26
C ALA A 57 -6.90 4.52 7.87
N VAL A 58 -7.87 3.88 8.53
CA VAL A 58 -9.30 4.11 8.29
C VAL A 58 -9.79 5.19 9.24
N SER A 59 -10.40 6.24 8.69
CA SER A 59 -10.95 7.36 9.44
C SER A 59 -12.47 7.41 9.35
N GLY A 60 -13.11 7.79 10.46
CA GLY A 60 -14.55 7.95 10.58
C GLY A 60 -14.86 9.01 11.63
N GLY A 61 -15.67 10.00 11.27
CA GLY A 61 -15.94 11.16 12.13
C GLY A 61 -14.69 12.00 12.44
N GLY A 62 -13.71 12.04 11.52
CA GLY A 62 -12.47 12.81 11.68
C GLY A 62 -11.40 12.16 12.56
N ILE A 63 -11.63 10.95 13.07
CA ILE A 63 -10.71 10.19 13.91
C ILE A 63 -10.28 8.92 13.18
N ILE A 64 -9.01 8.52 13.29
CA ILE A 64 -8.55 7.21 12.85
C ILE A 64 -9.14 6.14 13.77
N ARG A 65 -9.91 5.22 13.20
CA ARG A 65 -10.61 4.15 13.90
C ARG A 65 -9.91 2.81 13.78
N GLN A 66 -9.11 2.61 12.74
CA GLN A 66 -8.43 1.34 12.49
C GLN A 66 -7.15 1.54 11.67
N ALA A 67 -6.16 0.71 11.93
CA ALA A 67 -4.96 0.57 11.12
C ALA A 67 -4.97 -0.82 10.44
N ILE A 68 -4.49 -0.88 9.20
CA ILE A 68 -4.48 -2.08 8.36
C ILE A 68 -3.09 -2.20 7.72
N GLU A 69 -2.55 -3.41 7.72
CA GLU A 69 -1.44 -3.77 6.83
C GLU A 69 -2.02 -4.34 5.54
N ILE A 70 -1.55 -3.80 4.41
CA ILE A 70 -2.02 -4.13 3.08
C ILE A 70 -1.17 -5.30 2.58
N ASP A 71 -1.82 -6.44 2.33
CA ASP A 71 -1.17 -7.59 1.72
C ASP A 71 -1.12 -7.42 0.20
N ARG A 72 -2.23 -6.92 -0.39
CA ARG A 72 -2.34 -6.61 -1.82
C ARG A 72 -3.53 -5.70 -2.13
N VAL A 73 -3.50 -5.11 -3.31
CA VAL A 73 -4.64 -4.44 -3.92
C VAL A 73 -5.24 -5.36 -4.98
N VAL A 74 -6.57 -5.50 -4.99
CA VAL A 74 -7.29 -6.35 -5.95
C VAL A 74 -8.23 -5.53 -6.81
N ASP A 75 -8.30 -5.88 -8.09
CA ASP A 75 -9.26 -5.29 -9.02
C ASP A 75 -10.69 -5.76 -8.71
N THR A 76 -11.63 -4.86 -8.92
CA THR A 76 -13.06 -5.05 -8.72
C THR A 76 -13.82 -4.48 -9.93
N PRO A 77 -15.08 -4.86 -10.14
CA PRO A 77 -15.85 -4.41 -11.30
C PRO A 77 -15.83 -2.88 -11.50
N HIS A 78 -15.96 -2.46 -12.77
CA HIS A 78 -15.98 -1.06 -13.18
C HIS A 78 -14.66 -0.30 -12.94
N GLY A 79 -13.51 -0.98 -13.06
CA GLY A 79 -12.19 -0.35 -12.95
C GLY A 79 -11.88 0.20 -11.56
N ARG A 80 -12.51 -0.36 -10.53
CA ARG A 80 -12.28 0.01 -9.13
C ARG A 80 -11.38 -1.00 -8.45
N ARG A 81 -10.80 -0.63 -7.32
CA ARG A 81 -9.91 -1.48 -6.55
C ARG A 81 -10.35 -1.62 -5.09
N ALA A 82 -9.93 -2.69 -4.44
CA ALA A 82 -10.14 -2.94 -3.02
C ALA A 82 -8.83 -3.37 -2.36
N PHE A 83 -8.71 -3.14 -1.05
CA PHE A 83 -7.58 -3.61 -0.27
C PHE A 83 -7.86 -5.01 0.28
N GLU A 84 -6.86 -5.88 0.25
CA GLU A 84 -6.81 -7.08 1.06
C GLU A 84 -5.64 -6.97 2.04
N GLY A 85 -5.89 -7.36 3.27
CA GLY A 85 -4.99 -7.07 4.35
C GLY A 85 -5.52 -7.55 5.69
N ARG A 86 -4.77 -7.19 6.73
CA ARG A 86 -5.04 -7.58 8.11
C ARG A 86 -5.11 -6.38 9.05
N ILE A 87 -6.00 -6.47 10.03
CA ILE A 87 -6.19 -5.45 11.06
C ILE A 87 -4.97 -5.45 11.96
N LEU A 88 -4.42 -4.27 12.21
CA LEU A 88 -3.32 -4.05 13.14
C LEU A 88 -3.91 -3.67 14.50
N GLY A 89 -3.72 -4.53 15.49
CA GLY A 89 -4.20 -4.32 16.85
C GLY A 89 -3.22 -3.57 17.75
N PRO A 90 -3.57 -3.41 19.04
CA PRO A 90 -2.70 -2.83 20.06
C PRO A 90 -1.31 -3.46 20.10
N ALA A 91 -0.30 -2.67 20.48
CA ALA A 91 1.14 -3.00 20.46
C ALA A 91 1.79 -3.01 19.06
N HIS A 92 1.01 -2.84 17.98
CA HIS A 92 1.59 -2.59 16.67
C HIS A 92 1.91 -1.09 16.52
N PRO A 93 3.12 -0.68 16.08
CA PRO A 93 3.52 0.73 16.01
C PRO A 93 2.55 1.62 15.22
N VAL A 94 2.03 1.13 14.10
CA VAL A 94 1.05 1.89 13.29
C VAL A 94 -0.27 2.07 14.02
N HIS A 95 -0.76 1.04 14.73
CA HIS A 95 -1.98 1.14 15.51
C HIS A 95 -1.81 2.18 16.62
N ASP A 96 -0.78 2.02 17.45
CA ASP A 96 -0.55 2.86 18.63
C ASP A 96 -0.22 4.31 18.24
N HIS A 97 0.35 4.51 17.04
CA HIS A 97 0.64 5.84 16.55
C HIS A 97 -0.59 6.57 15.98
N TYR A 98 -1.56 5.86 15.38
CA TYR A 98 -2.65 6.53 14.65
C TYR A 98 -4.05 6.32 15.25
N VAL A 99 -4.39 5.12 15.72
CA VAL A 99 -5.75 4.80 16.17
C VAL A 99 -6.14 5.68 17.37
N GLY A 100 -7.34 6.25 17.31
CA GLY A 100 -7.86 7.19 18.30
C GLY A 100 -7.43 8.65 18.10
N LYS A 101 -6.56 8.95 17.13
CA LYS A 101 -6.06 10.32 16.87
C LYS A 101 -6.79 10.97 15.69
N PRO A 102 -6.73 12.32 15.56
CA PRO A 102 -7.26 13.02 14.39
C PRO A 102 -6.70 12.46 13.08
N ALA A 103 -7.57 12.35 12.07
CA ALA A 103 -7.17 11.93 10.74
C ALA A 103 -6.20 12.96 10.11
N PRO A 104 -4.98 12.57 9.68
CA PRO A 104 -3.98 13.51 9.18
C PRO A 104 -4.44 14.39 8.04
N ASN A 105 -5.28 13.86 7.14
CA ASN A 105 -5.82 14.60 6.01
C ASN A 105 -7.19 15.23 6.31
N GLY A 106 -7.74 15.08 7.52
CA GLY A 106 -9.06 15.61 7.89
C GLY A 106 -10.21 15.01 7.07
N ALA A 107 -11.30 15.77 6.92
CA ALA A 107 -12.47 15.38 6.14
C ALA A 107 -12.27 15.75 4.66
N GLN A 108 -11.92 14.77 3.84
CA GLN A 108 -11.70 14.94 2.40
C GLN A 108 -12.91 14.46 1.59
N GLN A 109 -13.17 15.09 0.44
CA GLN A 109 -14.22 14.62 -0.49
C GLN A 109 -13.82 13.29 -1.16
N ASN A 110 -12.53 13.10 -1.45
CA ASN A 110 -12.03 11.83 -1.95
C ASN A 110 -11.79 10.87 -0.76
N PRO A 111 -12.44 9.70 -0.74
CA PRO A 111 -12.24 8.74 0.35
C PRO A 111 -10.83 8.16 0.41
N ILE A 112 -10.08 8.11 -0.70
CA ILE A 112 -8.70 7.61 -0.70
C ILE A 112 -7.73 8.78 -0.84
N THR A 113 -6.92 8.98 0.20
CA THR A 113 -5.85 9.99 0.19
C THR A 113 -4.56 9.39 0.74
N TYR A 114 -3.47 10.15 0.60
CA TYR A 114 -2.16 9.71 1.04
C TYR A 114 -1.56 10.75 1.97
N PHE A 115 -0.78 10.31 2.94
CA PHE A 115 0.00 11.19 3.81
C PHE A 115 1.36 10.57 4.13
N ASN A 116 2.31 11.42 4.50
CA ASN A 116 3.65 10.99 4.88
C ASN A 116 3.61 10.48 6.32
N SER A 117 3.95 9.21 6.52
CA SER A 117 4.05 8.60 7.84
C SER A 117 5.51 8.29 8.15
N PRO A 118 6.02 8.62 9.35
CA PRO A 118 7.35 8.16 9.77
C PRO A 118 7.44 6.64 9.93
N LEU A 119 6.30 5.94 10.01
CA LEU A 119 6.20 4.48 10.17
C LEU A 119 6.08 3.75 8.83
N ASP A 120 5.95 4.48 7.74
CA ASP A 120 5.88 3.95 6.37
C ASP A 120 7.18 4.18 5.60
N ASN A 121 8.25 4.54 6.32
CA ASN A 121 9.58 4.62 5.76
C ASN A 121 10.01 3.21 5.32
N ARG A 122 10.22 3.02 4.03
CA ARG A 122 10.89 1.83 3.51
C ARG A 122 12.39 1.99 3.70
N GLU A 123 13.13 0.91 3.71
CA GLU A 123 14.59 0.98 3.62
C GLU A 123 15.01 1.21 2.18
N CYS A 124 16.12 1.93 2.00
CA CYS A 124 16.70 2.12 0.69
C CYS A 124 17.13 0.77 0.09
N SER A 125 16.63 0.45 -1.11
CA SER A 125 16.90 -0.80 -1.83
C SER A 125 18.37 -1.01 -2.21
N CYS A 126 19.26 -0.04 -2.00
CA CYS A 126 20.70 -0.28 -2.11
C CYS A 126 21.23 -1.20 -1.00
N GLY A 127 20.48 -1.40 0.10
CA GLY A 127 20.87 -2.23 1.24
C GLY A 127 21.57 -1.47 2.37
N CYS A 128 21.52 -0.13 2.39
CA CYS A 128 22.18 0.66 3.45
C CYS A 128 21.36 0.82 4.74
N GLY A 129 20.14 0.27 4.79
CA GLY A 129 19.22 0.39 5.94
C GLY A 129 18.67 1.80 6.21
N LYS A 130 19.05 2.80 5.42
CA LYS A 130 18.55 4.17 5.59
C LYS A 130 17.08 4.27 5.15
N PRO A 131 16.23 4.98 5.91
CA PRO A 131 14.83 5.17 5.54
C PRO A 131 14.70 6.04 4.28
N ILE A 132 13.72 5.70 3.44
CA ILE A 132 13.27 6.48 2.30
C ILE A 132 11.79 6.80 2.45
N ASN A 133 11.43 8.03 2.07
CA ASN A 133 10.05 8.53 2.08
C ASN A 133 9.43 8.55 0.68
N ARG A 134 10.21 8.34 -0.38
CA ARG A 134 9.79 8.31 -1.79
C ARG A 134 10.77 7.51 -2.65
N GLY A 135 10.27 6.88 -3.72
CA GLY A 135 11.09 6.08 -4.65
C GLY A 135 11.58 4.78 -4.00
N ASP A 136 12.56 4.12 -4.60
CA ASP A 136 13.15 2.88 -4.07
C ASP A 136 14.60 3.08 -3.58
N PHE A 137 15.20 4.23 -3.91
CA PHE A 137 16.56 4.57 -3.56
C PHE A 137 16.62 6.01 -3.02
N LEU A 138 17.54 6.25 -2.08
CA LEU A 138 17.99 7.61 -1.79
C LEU A 138 18.67 8.21 -3.04
N PRO A 139 18.71 9.54 -3.20
CA PRO A 139 19.37 10.17 -4.35
C PRO A 139 20.79 9.62 -4.59
N GLY A 140 21.03 9.10 -5.79
CA GLY A 140 22.32 8.52 -6.22
C GLY A 140 22.66 7.13 -5.68
N HIS A 141 21.82 6.57 -4.80
CA HIS A 141 22.06 5.24 -4.24
C HIS A 141 21.75 4.12 -5.24
N ASP A 142 20.87 4.35 -6.21
CA ASP A 142 20.61 3.46 -7.34
C ASP A 142 21.87 3.26 -8.19
N GLN A 143 22.50 4.35 -8.61
CA GLN A 143 23.73 4.31 -9.40
C GLN A 143 24.87 3.66 -8.62
N ARG A 144 25.04 4.00 -7.35
CA ARG A 144 26.06 3.32 -6.52
C ARG A 144 25.78 1.83 -6.40
N ALA A 145 24.53 1.44 -6.11
CA ALA A 145 24.14 0.06 -5.90
C ALA A 145 24.40 -0.82 -7.12
N ILE A 146 24.10 -0.32 -8.33
CA ILE A 146 24.34 -1.06 -9.57
C ILE A 146 25.84 -1.19 -9.85
N HIS A 147 26.63 -0.13 -9.68
CA HIS A 147 28.08 -0.19 -9.91
C HIS A 147 28.81 -1.08 -8.92
N GLU A 148 28.41 -1.09 -7.64
CA GLU A 148 28.94 -2.03 -6.64
C GLU A 148 28.71 -3.50 -7.03
N ARG A 149 27.59 -3.81 -7.68
CA ARG A 149 27.27 -5.17 -8.17
C ARG A 149 28.04 -5.50 -9.45
N ILE A 150 28.14 -4.55 -10.39
CA ILE A 150 28.97 -4.69 -11.59
C ILE A 150 30.43 -4.99 -11.20
N ALA A 151 30.97 -4.28 -10.20
CA ALA A 151 32.34 -4.48 -9.72
C ALA A 151 32.59 -5.89 -9.13
N ARG A 152 31.55 -6.60 -8.68
CA ARG A 152 31.66 -8.00 -8.22
C ARG A 152 31.74 -9.00 -9.38
N VAL A 153 31.16 -8.64 -10.54
CA VAL A 153 31.25 -9.43 -11.76
C VAL A 153 32.58 -9.17 -12.48
N GLY A 154 33.11 -7.95 -12.37
CA GLY A 154 34.37 -7.54 -12.95
C GLY A 154 34.23 -6.13 -13.53
N THR A 155 34.24 -6.02 -14.85
CA THR A 155 34.02 -4.76 -15.57
C THR A 155 32.55 -4.60 -15.99
N VAL A 156 32.18 -3.39 -16.41
CA VAL A 156 30.87 -3.14 -17.05
C VAL A 156 30.67 -4.05 -18.28
N LYS A 157 31.72 -4.29 -19.07
CA LYS A 157 31.66 -5.18 -20.23
C LYS A 157 31.36 -6.62 -19.82
N ASP A 158 31.96 -7.11 -18.73
CA ASP A 158 31.74 -8.46 -18.24
C ASP A 158 30.31 -8.63 -17.73
N PHE A 159 29.79 -7.61 -17.03
CA PHE A 159 28.39 -7.59 -16.61
C PHE A 159 27.42 -7.64 -17.80
N ILE A 160 27.63 -6.81 -18.83
CA ILE A 160 26.79 -6.81 -20.04
C ILE A 160 26.87 -8.17 -20.74
N THR A 161 28.08 -8.70 -20.92
CA THR A 161 28.28 -10.01 -21.59
C THR A 161 27.56 -11.12 -20.84
N TRP A 162 27.65 -11.14 -19.50
CA TRP A 162 26.92 -12.09 -18.67
C TRP A 162 25.40 -11.90 -18.77
N PHE A 163 24.93 -10.65 -18.72
CA PHE A 163 23.51 -10.33 -18.79
C PHE A 163 22.90 -10.81 -20.12
N ASP A 164 23.53 -10.46 -21.24
CA ASP A 164 23.09 -10.84 -22.59
C ASP A 164 23.05 -12.37 -22.72
N GLN A 165 24.11 -13.08 -22.30
CA GLN A 165 24.14 -14.56 -22.32
C GLN A 165 23.05 -15.19 -21.44
N THR A 166 22.77 -14.62 -20.28
CA THR A 166 21.78 -15.17 -19.34
C THR A 166 20.36 -14.95 -19.84
N TRP A 167 20.09 -13.77 -20.41
CA TRP A 167 18.74 -13.40 -20.85
C TRP A 167 18.39 -13.95 -22.23
N GLU A 168 19.34 -14.05 -23.16
CA GLU A 168 19.15 -14.70 -24.47
C GLU A 168 18.93 -16.22 -24.33
N GLN A 169 19.51 -16.87 -23.31
CA GLN A 169 19.25 -18.29 -23.02
C GLN A 169 17.86 -18.54 -22.42
N GLY A 170 17.31 -17.56 -21.68
CA GLY A 170 15.96 -17.67 -21.09
C GLY A 170 14.83 -17.63 -22.13
N GLU A 171 14.98 -16.85 -23.20
CA GLU A 171 13.99 -16.79 -24.29
C GLU A 171 13.92 -18.08 -25.12
N GLN A 172 15.01 -18.85 -25.18
CA GLN A 172 15.04 -20.13 -25.89
C GLN A 172 14.50 -21.30 -25.07
N SER A 173 14.53 -21.22 -23.74
CA SER A 173 13.98 -22.26 -22.85
C SER A 173 12.46 -22.21 -22.68
N ASP A 174 11.82 -21.04 -22.85
CA ASP A 174 10.36 -20.88 -22.76
C ASP A 174 9.64 -21.16 -24.11
N ALA A 175 10.40 -21.46 -25.17
CA ALA A 175 9.89 -21.77 -26.51
C ALA A 175 9.92 -23.27 -26.87
N ALA A 176 10.25 -24.15 -25.92
CA ALA A 176 10.38 -25.60 -26.10
C ALA A 176 9.31 -26.42 -25.35
#